data_AF-A0A372FAQ7-F1
#
_entry.id   AF-A0A372FAQ7-F1
#
_cell.length_a   1.000
_cell.length_b   1.000
_cell.length_c   1.000
_cell.angle_alpha   90.00
_cell.angle_beta   90.00
_cell.angle_gamma   90.00
#
_symmetry.space_group_name_H-M   'P 1'
#
loop_
_entity.id
_entity.type
_entity.pdbx_description
1 polymer ?
#
loop_
_entity_poly.entity_id
_entity_poly.type
_entity_poly.pdbx_seq_one_letter_code
_entity_poly.pdbx_strand_id
1 'polypeptide(L)'
;MNATDILIVVSIHLFVLSIINEKFTSFLKLNLQSLYENDRDFWIIKVIIWRSSKRRKFRKFLRRNLKNFRNHEADDGKEKLRERGVINLTIFCGIVTAAFAGADLFHLLKNADNEQAIVLLDWTGFLNKLHWNWRAPWEILGPIGNAISKHSFGIIFSGLFLSLGSKFWHDLLDMLFEAKRLRSKLNNNEVFESRSMAEVEEFINADIAQLATQQLSVKYNKKENVLYIGPALRRIDGISQEVLLIYLTDDDDSQIARQERVLLPSGRVINIKTMIVKGLTRPKASTAIEEHLRQADIPDIFGTACCILTPKLFNTRVRFLLTCNHLFTQKAIVNQGGWIENPEVDVLLGDENIGKWSYGVLDKDFDMALVELNEGIEIVGPNLTSKSRQIGGNDVNTKVIMLGANSKEKTGFIKGVLRQNLRIEYNDKTHEIGELIEIANSTSENHNSISDEGDSGAIIYDAKDRTPLGMVIAFNNRFTYAISMHKILKELEMNVLPTNLA
;
A
#
# COMPACT_ATOMS: atom_id res chain seq x y z
N MET A 1 -14.99 10.93 8.64
CA MET A 1 -13.62 11.14 8.11
C MET A 1 -13.28 12.63 8.22
N ASN A 2 -12.01 13.07 8.11
CA ASN A 2 -11.75 14.52 8.09
C ASN A 2 -12.12 15.11 6.71
N ALA A 3 -12.37 16.42 6.62
CA ALA A 3 -12.77 17.04 5.34
C ALA A 3 -11.75 16.84 4.21
N THR A 4 -10.45 16.78 4.53
CA THR A 4 -9.36 16.54 3.56
C THR A 4 -9.45 15.13 2.98
N ASP A 5 -9.72 14.13 3.81
CA ASP A 5 -9.88 12.73 3.38
C ASP A 5 -11.08 12.59 2.44
N ILE A 6 -12.20 13.25 2.75
CA ILE A 6 -13.40 13.27 1.91
C ILE A 6 -13.06 13.82 0.53
N LEU A 7 -12.35 14.96 0.49
CA LEU A 7 -11.93 15.58 -0.76
C LEU A 7 -10.96 14.70 -1.56
N ILE A 8 -10.04 13.99 -0.91
CA ILE A 8 -9.13 13.04 -1.58
C ILE A 8 -9.94 11.93 -2.25
N VAL A 9 -10.86 11.30 -1.52
CA VAL A 9 -11.69 10.21 -2.06
C VAL A 9 -12.50 10.69 -3.27
N VAL A 10 -13.19 11.83 -3.15
CA VAL A 10 -13.97 12.40 -4.25
C VAL A 10 -13.08 12.75 -5.45
N SER A 11 -11.89 13.32 -5.21
CA SER A 11 -10.95 13.70 -6.27
C SER A 11 -10.41 12.50 -7.03
N ILE A 12 -10.15 11.36 -6.35
CA ILE A 12 -9.75 10.11 -7.01
C ILE A 12 -10.86 9.61 -7.96
N HIS A 13 -12.12 9.64 -7.53
CA HIS A 13 -13.24 9.22 -8.37
C HIS A 13 -13.38 10.10 -9.62
N LEU A 14 -13.31 11.42 -9.43
CA LEU A 14 -13.41 12.38 -10.54
C LEU A 14 -12.17 12.30 -11.46
N PHE A 15 -10.99 12.01 -10.93
CA PHE A 15 -9.79 11.75 -11.72
C PHE A 15 -10.00 10.57 -12.68
N VAL A 16 -10.42 9.41 -12.18
CA VAL A 16 -10.65 8.22 -13.01
C VAL A 16 -11.71 8.49 -14.08
N LEU A 17 -12.83 9.11 -13.69
CA LEU A 17 -13.90 9.46 -14.63
C LEU A 17 -13.45 10.50 -15.67
N SER A 18 -12.52 11.40 -15.33
CA SER A 18 -12.01 12.40 -16.27
C SER A 18 -11.12 11.78 -17.34
N ILE A 19 -10.36 10.72 -17.01
CA ILE A 19 -9.58 9.93 -17.99
C ILE A 19 -10.54 9.25 -18.97
N ILE A 20 -11.62 8.65 -18.46
CA ILE A 20 -12.66 8.02 -19.31
C ILE A 20 -13.30 9.08 -20.22
N ASN A 21 -13.66 10.24 -19.67
CA ASN A 21 -14.23 11.36 -20.41
C ASN A 21 -13.30 11.86 -21.53
N GLU A 22 -11.99 11.93 -21.28
CA GLU A 22 -11.00 12.35 -22.28
C GLU A 22 -10.94 11.38 -23.47
N LYS A 23 -10.92 10.07 -23.19
CA LYS A 23 -10.95 9.03 -24.24
C LYS A 23 -12.28 9.03 -24.99
N PHE A 24 -13.39 9.20 -24.29
CA PHE A 24 -14.73 9.28 -24.90
C PHE A 24 -14.88 10.52 -25.80
N THR A 25 -14.42 11.68 -25.33
CA THR A 25 -14.40 12.92 -26.10
C THR A 25 -13.53 12.78 -27.36
N SER A 26 -12.34 12.17 -27.22
CA SER A 26 -11.43 11.90 -28.34
C SER A 26 -12.05 10.95 -29.36
N PHE A 27 -12.69 9.88 -28.89
CA PHE A 27 -13.42 8.93 -29.73
C PHE A 27 -14.55 9.63 -30.50
N LEU A 28 -15.38 10.42 -29.82
CA LEU A 28 -16.45 11.18 -30.47
C LEU A 28 -15.90 12.19 -31.47
N LYS A 29 -14.81 12.90 -31.13
CA LYS A 29 -14.16 13.85 -32.03
C LYS A 29 -13.73 13.18 -33.35
N LEU A 30 -13.07 12.02 -33.27
CA LEU A 30 -12.61 11.27 -34.44
C LEU A 30 -13.75 10.68 -35.27
N ASN A 31 -14.73 10.06 -34.61
CA ASN A 31 -15.84 9.40 -35.30
C ASN A 31 -16.87 10.38 -35.86
N LEU A 32 -17.18 11.48 -35.15
CA LEU A 32 -18.10 12.50 -35.65
C LEU A 32 -17.53 13.20 -36.88
N GLN A 33 -16.21 13.37 -36.96
CA GLN A 33 -15.57 13.91 -38.14
C GLN A 33 -15.67 12.94 -39.32
N SER A 34 -15.36 11.66 -39.12
CA SER A 34 -15.50 10.63 -40.16
C SER A 34 -16.95 10.54 -40.68
N LEU A 35 -17.94 10.58 -39.78
CA LEU A 35 -19.37 10.61 -40.12
C LEU A 35 -19.81 11.91 -40.83
N TYR A 36 -19.07 13.00 -40.66
CA TYR A 36 -19.34 14.26 -41.34
C TYR A 36 -18.73 14.27 -42.76
N GLU A 37 -17.53 13.73 -42.92
CA GLU A 37 -16.84 13.61 -44.21
C GLU A 37 -17.57 12.61 -45.14
N ASN A 38 -18.20 11.57 -44.57
CA ASN A 38 -18.91 10.54 -45.32
C ASN A 38 -20.45 10.71 -45.22
N ASP A 39 -21.04 11.53 -46.10
CA ASP A 39 -22.49 11.88 -46.08
C ASP A 39 -23.44 10.64 -46.23
N ARG A 40 -22.91 9.47 -46.64
CA ARG A 40 -23.64 8.18 -46.72
C ARG A 40 -23.86 7.50 -45.37
N ASP A 41 -22.93 7.61 -44.41
CA ASP A 41 -22.97 6.84 -43.15
C ASP A 41 -23.85 7.48 -42.06
N PHE A 42 -24.34 8.69 -42.31
CA PHE A 42 -25.30 9.37 -41.45
C PHE A 42 -26.65 8.63 -41.35
N TRP A 43 -26.86 7.55 -42.10
CA TRP A 43 -28.08 6.75 -42.10
C TRP A 43 -28.34 6.04 -40.76
N ILE A 44 -27.30 5.58 -40.04
CA ILE A 44 -27.48 4.90 -38.74
C ILE A 44 -28.03 5.89 -37.69
N ILE A 45 -27.57 7.14 -37.68
CA ILE A 45 -28.12 8.22 -36.84
C ILE A 45 -29.55 8.59 -37.27
N LYS A 46 -29.90 8.43 -38.55
CA LYS A 46 -31.30 8.63 -39.01
C LYS A 46 -32.26 7.59 -38.40
N VAL A 47 -31.80 6.38 -38.10
CA VAL A 47 -32.61 5.28 -37.55
C VAL A 47 -32.84 5.44 -36.05
N ILE A 48 -31.82 5.85 -35.28
CA ILE A 48 -31.93 5.99 -33.82
C ILE A 48 -32.73 7.25 -33.41
N ILE A 49 -32.67 8.35 -34.20
CA ILE A 49 -33.31 9.64 -33.88
C ILE A 49 -34.54 9.88 -34.76
N TRP A 50 -35.42 8.89 -34.90
CA TRP A 50 -36.42 8.87 -35.97
C TRP A 50 -37.71 9.65 -35.71
N ARG A 51 -38.04 10.11 -34.48
CA ARG A 51 -39.45 10.47 -34.16
C ARG A 51 -39.78 11.85 -33.58
N SER A 52 -38.94 12.90 -33.69
CA SER A 52 -39.32 14.23 -33.15
C SER A 52 -39.00 15.45 -34.02
N SER A 53 -39.96 16.38 -34.09
CA SER A 53 -39.90 17.70 -34.77
C SER A 53 -38.68 18.56 -34.38
N LYS A 54 -38.03 18.27 -33.23
CA LYS A 54 -36.79 18.95 -32.79
C LYS A 54 -35.54 18.59 -33.64
N ARG A 55 -35.65 17.62 -34.56
CA ARG A 55 -34.57 17.10 -35.45
C ARG A 55 -33.85 18.17 -36.28
N ARG A 56 -34.58 19.13 -36.87
CA ARG A 56 -33.97 20.15 -37.74
C ARG A 56 -33.11 21.14 -36.94
N LYS A 57 -33.53 21.51 -35.73
CA LYS A 57 -32.76 22.43 -34.87
C LYS A 57 -31.50 21.76 -34.34
N PHE A 58 -31.60 20.54 -33.83
CA PHE A 58 -30.44 19.80 -33.31
C PHE A 58 -29.42 19.48 -34.40
N ARG A 59 -29.86 19.07 -35.60
CA ARG A 59 -28.94 18.84 -36.73
C ARG A 59 -28.26 20.13 -37.19
N LYS A 60 -28.97 21.27 -37.23
CA LYS A 60 -28.35 22.58 -37.53
C LYS A 60 -27.36 23.00 -36.44
N PHE A 61 -27.67 22.73 -35.18
CA PHE A 61 -26.78 22.99 -34.04
C PHE A 61 -25.49 22.16 -34.13
N LEU A 62 -25.61 20.83 -34.29
CA LEU A 62 -24.45 19.94 -34.49
C LEU A 62 -23.65 20.36 -35.74
N ARG A 63 -24.29 20.59 -36.89
CA ARG A 63 -23.57 21.00 -38.10
C ARG A 63 -22.84 22.33 -37.97
N ARG A 64 -23.38 23.28 -37.20
CA ARG A 64 -22.72 24.57 -36.96
C ARG A 64 -21.52 24.43 -36.01
N ASN A 65 -21.65 23.59 -35.00
CA ASN A 65 -20.63 23.47 -33.97
C ASN A 65 -19.53 22.45 -34.29
N LEU A 66 -19.80 21.43 -35.13
CA LEU A 66 -18.88 20.32 -35.40
C LEU A 66 -17.93 20.53 -36.61
N LYS A 67 -17.95 21.68 -37.29
CA LYS A 67 -17.43 21.76 -38.67
C LYS A 67 -15.91 21.64 -38.82
N ASN A 68 -15.10 21.78 -37.77
CA ASN A 68 -13.65 21.54 -37.89
C ASN A 68 -12.94 21.40 -36.52
N PHE A 69 -13.08 20.29 -35.80
CA PHE A 69 -12.44 20.17 -34.47
C PHE A 69 -10.98 19.74 -34.49
N ARG A 70 -10.52 19.14 -35.58
CA ARG A 70 -9.19 18.50 -35.64
C ARG A 70 -8.10 19.44 -36.12
N ASN A 71 -8.37 20.20 -37.18
CA ASN A 71 -7.36 21.00 -37.83
C ASN A 71 -7.35 22.41 -37.23
N HIS A 72 -6.15 22.92 -36.94
CA HIS A 72 -5.93 24.29 -36.51
C HIS A 72 -6.33 25.24 -37.65
N GLU A 73 -7.06 26.31 -37.33
CA GLU A 73 -7.44 27.35 -38.30
C GLU A 73 -6.43 28.50 -38.22
N ALA A 74 -5.93 28.98 -39.36
CA ALA A 74 -4.98 30.10 -39.39
C ALA A 74 -5.61 31.45 -39.02
N ASP A 75 -6.93 31.54 -39.06
CA ASP A 75 -7.69 32.74 -38.71
C ASP A 75 -8.09 32.70 -37.22
N ASP A 76 -7.56 33.62 -36.42
CA ASP A 76 -7.79 33.72 -34.97
C ASP A 76 -9.28 33.69 -34.60
N GLY A 77 -10.13 34.30 -35.43
CA GLY A 77 -11.58 34.32 -35.21
C GLY A 77 -12.20 32.92 -35.31
N LYS A 78 -11.79 32.15 -36.30
CA LYS A 78 -12.24 30.76 -36.49
C LYS A 78 -11.63 29.81 -35.47
N GLU A 79 -10.37 30.04 -35.09
CA GLU A 79 -9.70 29.21 -34.08
C GLU A 79 -10.38 29.34 -32.71
N LYS A 80 -10.73 30.56 -32.28
CA LYS A 80 -11.54 30.77 -31.06
C LYS A 80 -12.90 30.09 -31.11
N LEU A 81 -13.56 30.06 -32.28
CA LEU A 81 -14.83 29.35 -32.44
C LEU A 81 -14.64 27.83 -32.36
N ARG A 82 -13.54 27.32 -32.90
CA ARG A 82 -13.15 25.90 -32.80
C ARG A 82 -12.91 25.50 -31.35
N GLU A 83 -12.09 26.26 -30.62
CA GLU A 83 -11.80 26.04 -29.20
C GLU A 83 -13.07 25.99 -28.36
N ARG A 84 -13.97 26.97 -28.52
CA ARG A 84 -15.29 26.97 -27.86
C ARG A 84 -16.10 25.71 -28.18
N GLY A 85 -16.05 25.26 -29.42
CA GLY A 85 -16.74 24.05 -29.84
C GLY A 85 -16.15 22.78 -29.20
N VAL A 86 -14.82 22.68 -29.07
CA VAL A 86 -14.14 21.59 -28.37
C VAL A 86 -14.47 21.60 -26.88
N ILE A 87 -14.47 22.78 -26.24
CA ILE A 87 -14.85 22.94 -24.83
C ILE A 87 -16.30 22.49 -24.61
N ASN A 88 -17.24 22.97 -25.43
CA ASN A 88 -18.65 22.59 -25.33
C ASN A 88 -18.86 21.08 -25.54
N LEU A 89 -18.11 20.47 -26.47
CA LEU A 89 -18.14 19.02 -26.67
C LEU A 89 -17.64 18.28 -25.43
N THR A 90 -16.53 18.75 -24.83
CA THR A 90 -15.93 18.14 -23.64
C THR A 90 -16.86 18.23 -22.43
N ILE A 91 -17.53 19.38 -22.23
CA ILE A 91 -18.55 19.56 -21.19
C ILE A 91 -19.72 18.59 -21.41
N PHE A 92 -20.22 18.51 -22.64
CA PHE A 92 -21.31 17.58 -22.97
C PHE A 92 -20.91 16.13 -22.70
N CYS A 93 -19.72 15.71 -23.13
CA CYS A 93 -19.19 14.38 -22.87
C CYS A 93 -19.02 14.12 -21.37
N GLY A 94 -18.60 15.13 -20.61
CA GLY A 94 -18.47 15.06 -19.15
C GLY A 94 -19.80 14.78 -18.47
N ILE A 95 -20.85 15.53 -18.83
CA ILE A 95 -22.20 15.35 -18.27
C ILE A 95 -22.74 13.95 -18.63
N VAL A 96 -22.53 13.50 -19.87
CA VAL A 96 -22.94 12.17 -20.31
C VAL A 96 -22.19 11.08 -19.53
N THR A 97 -20.87 11.22 -19.38
CA THR A 97 -20.03 10.29 -18.61
C THR A 97 -20.48 10.23 -17.15
N ALA A 98 -20.72 11.38 -16.52
CA ALA A 98 -21.21 11.45 -15.14
C ALA A 98 -22.60 10.79 -14.99
N ALA A 99 -23.51 11.01 -15.94
CA ALA A 99 -24.83 10.39 -15.94
C ALA A 99 -24.75 8.87 -16.07
N PHE A 100 -23.89 8.36 -16.97
CA PHE A 100 -23.66 6.92 -17.14
C PHE A 100 -23.04 6.28 -15.91
N ALA A 101 -22.09 6.97 -15.27
CA ALA A 101 -21.43 6.50 -14.06
C ALA A 101 -22.30 6.65 -12.80
N GLY A 102 -23.48 7.29 -12.88
CA GLY A 102 -24.27 7.65 -11.70
C GLY A 102 -23.51 8.61 -10.75
N ALA A 103 -22.53 9.34 -11.26
CA ALA A 103 -21.63 10.17 -10.48
C ALA A 103 -22.29 11.51 -10.12
N ASP A 104 -23.13 11.51 -9.10
CA ASP A 104 -23.66 12.73 -8.48
C ASP A 104 -22.65 13.27 -7.45
N LEU A 105 -22.11 14.47 -7.68
CA LEU A 105 -21.11 15.10 -6.82
C LEU A 105 -21.55 15.19 -5.35
N PHE A 106 -22.81 15.55 -5.09
CA PHE A 106 -23.31 15.71 -3.72
C PHE A 106 -23.51 14.36 -3.06
N HIS A 107 -23.88 13.34 -3.84
CA HIS A 107 -23.96 11.97 -3.35
C HIS A 107 -22.58 11.42 -3.00
N LEU A 108 -21.57 11.67 -3.85
CA LEU A 108 -20.18 11.31 -3.60
C LEU A 108 -19.66 11.99 -2.32
N LEU A 109 -19.92 13.29 -2.13
CA LEU A 109 -19.53 14.02 -0.93
C LEU A 109 -20.23 13.49 0.33
N LYS A 110 -21.54 13.20 0.26
CA LYS A 110 -22.32 12.71 1.40
C LYS A 110 -21.89 11.31 1.85
N ASN A 111 -21.51 10.46 0.90
CA ASN A 111 -21.20 9.06 1.17
C ASN A 111 -19.71 8.75 1.26
N ALA A 112 -18.81 9.73 1.09
CA ALA A 112 -17.36 9.52 1.14
C ALA A 112 -16.85 8.85 2.43
N ASP A 113 -17.61 8.96 3.52
CA ASP A 113 -17.30 8.33 4.82
C ASP A 113 -17.70 6.85 4.92
N ASN A 114 -18.48 6.34 3.96
CA ASN A 114 -18.94 4.96 3.93
C ASN A 114 -18.02 4.15 3.01
N GLU A 115 -17.44 3.03 3.50
CA GLU A 115 -16.58 2.14 2.70
C GLU A 115 -17.27 1.65 1.42
N GLN A 116 -18.61 1.62 1.40
CA GLN A 116 -19.41 1.28 0.23
C GLN A 116 -19.40 2.35 -0.89
N ALA A 117 -18.89 3.57 -0.63
CA ALA A 117 -18.79 4.61 -1.65
C ALA A 117 -17.78 4.30 -2.76
N ILE A 118 -16.83 3.39 -2.52
CA ILE A 118 -15.91 2.89 -3.55
C ILE A 118 -16.66 1.97 -4.54
N VAL A 119 -17.78 1.38 -4.12
CA VAL A 119 -18.61 0.46 -4.93
C VAL A 119 -19.61 1.23 -5.83
N LEU A 120 -19.66 2.56 -5.74
CA LEU A 120 -20.66 3.38 -6.45
C LEU A 120 -20.47 3.43 -7.97
N LEU A 121 -19.35 2.93 -8.50
CA LEU A 121 -19.22 2.54 -9.90
C LEU A 121 -19.74 1.11 -10.07
N ASP A 122 -21.01 0.87 -9.78
CA ASP A 122 -21.65 -0.44 -10.04
C ASP A 122 -21.88 -0.62 -11.56
N TRP A 123 -20.78 -0.73 -12.30
CA TRP A 123 -20.76 -1.11 -13.70
C TRP A 123 -21.41 -2.47 -13.88
N THR A 124 -21.42 -3.34 -12.86
CA THR A 124 -22.05 -4.65 -12.95
C THR A 124 -23.57 -4.53 -13.04
N GLY A 125 -24.21 -3.68 -12.21
CA GLY A 125 -25.63 -3.37 -12.31
C GLY A 125 -26.00 -2.70 -13.63
N PHE A 126 -25.13 -1.83 -14.17
CA PHE A 126 -25.33 -1.23 -15.49
C PHE A 126 -25.16 -2.22 -16.64
N LEU A 127 -24.08 -2.99 -16.68
CA LEU A 127 -23.79 -3.99 -17.71
C LEU A 127 -24.82 -5.12 -17.69
N ASN A 128 -25.28 -5.54 -16.51
CA ASN A 128 -26.36 -6.53 -16.39
C ASN A 128 -27.69 -5.99 -16.96
N LYS A 129 -27.98 -4.69 -16.79
CA LYS A 129 -29.13 -4.04 -17.45
C LYS A 129 -28.91 -3.86 -18.96
N LEU A 130 -27.68 -3.63 -19.41
CA LEU A 130 -27.32 -3.49 -20.82
C LEU A 130 -27.41 -4.83 -21.56
N HIS A 131 -26.98 -5.93 -20.93
CA HIS A 131 -27.03 -7.29 -21.50
C HIS A 131 -28.46 -7.82 -21.67
N TRP A 132 -29.40 -7.43 -20.80
CA TRP A 132 -30.76 -8.01 -20.83
C TRP A 132 -31.64 -7.44 -21.95
N ASN A 133 -31.30 -6.32 -22.59
CA ASN A 133 -32.30 -5.60 -23.41
C ASN A 133 -31.76 -4.88 -24.66
N TRP A 134 -30.85 -5.51 -25.42
CA TRP A 134 -30.36 -4.95 -26.70
C TRP A 134 -31.47 -4.75 -27.76
N ARG A 135 -32.67 -5.29 -27.56
CA ARG A 135 -33.81 -5.17 -28.50
C ARG A 135 -34.61 -3.87 -28.36
N ALA A 136 -34.43 -3.07 -27.31
CA ALA A 136 -35.21 -1.85 -27.07
C ALA A 136 -34.34 -0.68 -26.57
N PRO A 137 -33.67 0.09 -27.46
CA PRO A 137 -32.82 1.22 -27.08
C PRO A 137 -33.51 2.30 -26.21
N TRP A 138 -34.85 2.39 -26.28
CA TRP A 138 -35.62 3.36 -25.50
C TRP A 138 -35.77 2.98 -24.02
N GLU A 139 -35.66 1.70 -23.66
CA GLU A 139 -35.72 1.27 -22.25
C GLU A 139 -34.43 1.59 -21.49
N ILE A 140 -33.32 1.80 -22.20
CA ILE A 140 -32.05 2.28 -21.63
C ILE A 140 -32.14 3.78 -21.27
N LEU A 141 -32.92 4.55 -22.04
CA LEU A 141 -33.07 5.99 -21.82
C LEU A 141 -34.00 6.33 -20.64
N GLY A 142 -34.94 5.45 -20.29
CA GLY A 142 -35.87 5.66 -19.16
C GLY A 142 -35.18 5.81 -17.79
N PRO A 143 -34.28 4.88 -17.41
CA PRO A 143 -33.46 4.98 -16.21
C PRO A 143 -32.55 6.21 -16.20
N ILE A 144 -31.95 6.56 -17.34
CA ILE A 144 -31.13 7.78 -17.48
C ILE A 144 -32.00 9.02 -17.24
N GLY A 145 -33.21 9.06 -17.79
CA GLY A 145 -34.16 10.16 -17.55
C GLY A 145 -34.59 10.29 -16.08
N ASN A 146 -34.81 9.17 -15.40
CA ASN A 146 -35.17 9.16 -13.96
C ASN A 146 -33.99 9.48 -13.04
N ALA A 147 -32.78 9.06 -13.39
CA ALA A 147 -31.56 9.46 -12.68
C ALA A 147 -31.31 10.96 -12.85
N ILE A 148 -31.44 11.48 -14.08
CA ILE A 148 -31.33 12.91 -14.37
C ILE A 148 -32.41 13.70 -13.62
N SER A 149 -33.64 13.22 -13.47
CA SER A 149 -34.69 13.99 -12.78
C SER A 149 -34.51 14.05 -11.26
N LYS A 150 -33.89 13.06 -10.63
CA LYS A 150 -33.66 13.02 -9.17
C LYS A 150 -32.31 13.63 -8.76
N HIS A 151 -31.30 13.56 -9.62
CA HIS A 151 -29.91 13.93 -9.33
C HIS A 151 -29.36 14.99 -10.31
N SER A 152 -30.25 15.80 -10.90
CA SER A 152 -29.95 16.64 -12.06
C SER A 152 -28.75 17.55 -11.83
N PHE A 153 -28.73 18.23 -10.68
CA PHE A 153 -27.72 19.23 -10.39
C PHE A 153 -26.36 18.59 -10.10
N GLY A 154 -26.31 17.56 -9.26
CA GLY A 154 -25.07 16.88 -8.90
C GLY A 154 -24.37 16.25 -10.10
N ILE A 155 -25.12 15.64 -11.01
CA ILE A 155 -24.59 15.06 -12.27
C ILE A 155 -24.04 16.16 -13.20
N ILE A 156 -24.73 17.30 -13.32
CA ILE A 156 -24.27 18.43 -14.13
C ILE A 156 -22.94 18.98 -13.57
N PHE A 157 -22.86 19.18 -12.25
CA PHE A 157 -21.62 19.63 -11.60
C PHE A 157 -20.49 18.64 -11.81
N SER A 158 -20.71 17.34 -11.58
CA SER A 158 -19.73 16.30 -11.89
C SER A 158 -19.28 16.39 -13.33
N GLY A 159 -20.20 16.50 -14.30
CA GLY A 159 -19.85 16.61 -15.71
C GLY A 159 -19.00 17.84 -16.05
N LEU A 160 -19.29 18.99 -15.44
CA LEU A 160 -18.45 20.19 -15.57
C LEU A 160 -17.05 19.96 -14.99
N PHE A 161 -16.97 19.33 -13.82
CA PHE A 161 -15.71 18.97 -13.16
C PHE A 161 -14.88 17.95 -13.96
N LEU A 162 -15.52 16.97 -14.61
CA LEU A 162 -14.87 16.02 -15.52
C LEU A 162 -14.32 16.70 -16.78
N SER A 163 -14.92 17.83 -17.18
CA SER A 163 -14.47 18.57 -18.36
C SER A 163 -13.19 19.37 -18.14
N LEU A 164 -12.75 19.56 -16.89
CA LEU A 164 -11.45 20.15 -16.55
C LEU A 164 -10.26 19.26 -16.95
N GLY A 165 -10.52 17.96 -17.15
CA GLY A 165 -9.54 16.98 -17.60
C GLY A 165 -8.72 16.36 -16.47
N SER A 166 -7.99 15.30 -16.81
CA SER A 166 -7.22 14.47 -15.88
C SER A 166 -6.07 15.21 -15.19
N LYS A 167 -5.43 16.14 -15.89
CA LYS A 167 -4.34 16.96 -15.35
C LYS A 167 -4.77 17.79 -14.13
N PHE A 168 -5.93 18.45 -14.20
CA PHE A 168 -6.46 19.24 -13.08
C PHE A 168 -6.63 18.39 -11.81
N TRP A 169 -7.19 17.19 -11.95
CA TRP A 169 -7.44 16.30 -10.82
C TRP A 169 -6.15 15.70 -10.26
N HIS A 170 -5.16 15.41 -11.11
CA HIS A 170 -3.83 15.03 -10.67
C HIS A 170 -3.20 16.13 -9.81
N ASP A 171 -3.17 17.37 -10.30
CA ASP A 171 -2.61 18.52 -9.58
C ASP A 171 -3.37 18.79 -8.25
N LEU A 172 -4.69 18.64 -8.24
CA LEU A 172 -5.50 18.76 -7.02
C LEU A 172 -5.20 17.63 -6.02
N LEU A 173 -5.02 16.39 -6.48
CA LEU A 173 -4.69 15.27 -5.61
C LEU A 173 -3.32 15.45 -4.95
N ASP A 174 -2.32 15.91 -5.71
CA ASP A 174 -1.00 16.23 -5.18
C ASP A 174 -1.11 17.27 -4.05
N MET A 175 -1.85 18.36 -4.30
CA MET A 175 -2.09 19.42 -3.31
C MET A 175 -2.83 18.89 -2.06
N LEU A 176 -3.83 18.02 -2.23
CA LEU A 176 -4.59 17.47 -1.10
C LEU A 176 -3.75 16.50 -0.26
N PHE A 177 -2.92 15.67 -0.89
CA PHE A 177 -1.99 14.79 -0.16
C PHE A 177 -0.91 15.58 0.56
N GLU A 178 -0.40 16.65 -0.05
CA GLU A 178 0.53 17.57 0.58
C GLU A 178 -0.13 18.27 1.79
N ALA A 179 -1.34 18.80 1.63
CA ALA A 179 -2.11 19.41 2.72
C ALA A 179 -2.38 18.42 3.88
N LYS A 180 -2.64 17.15 3.56
CA LYS A 180 -2.83 16.08 4.56
C LYS A 180 -1.52 15.81 5.33
N ARG A 181 -0.39 15.74 4.63
CA ARG A 181 0.95 15.58 5.24
C ARG A 181 1.30 16.79 6.12
N LEU A 182 1.10 18.00 5.61
CA LEU A 182 1.25 19.28 6.31
C LEU A 182 0.45 19.28 7.61
N ARG A 183 -0.85 18.97 7.56
CA ARG A 183 -1.72 18.92 8.73
C ARG A 183 -1.25 17.90 9.76
N SER A 184 -0.84 16.71 9.32
CA SER A 184 -0.31 15.68 10.23
C SER A 184 0.94 16.14 10.98
N LYS A 185 1.74 17.01 10.37
CA LYS A 185 2.96 17.56 10.97
C LYS A 185 2.70 18.80 11.82
N LEU A 186 1.79 19.67 11.39
CA LEU A 186 1.36 20.87 12.12
C LEU A 186 0.58 20.56 13.40
N ASN A 187 -0.08 19.39 13.51
CA ASN A 187 -0.70 18.95 14.74
C ASN A 187 0.31 18.64 15.88
N ASN A 188 1.63 18.71 15.63
CA ASN A 188 2.62 18.78 16.69
C ASN A 188 2.77 20.23 17.16
N ASN A 189 2.41 20.50 18.42
CA ASN A 189 2.41 21.84 19.03
C ASN A 189 3.75 22.62 18.91
N GLU A 190 4.87 21.95 18.62
CA GLU A 190 6.19 22.58 18.42
C GLU A 190 6.36 23.29 17.06
N VAL A 191 5.50 23.01 16.06
CA VAL A 191 5.61 23.64 14.72
C VAL A 191 5.04 25.06 14.70
N PHE A 192 4.11 25.37 15.62
CA PHE A 192 3.43 26.67 15.70
C PHE A 192 4.34 27.85 16.08
N GLU A 193 5.57 27.59 16.53
CA GLU A 193 6.55 28.65 16.83
C GLU A 193 7.46 29.03 15.64
N SER A 194 7.31 28.38 14.48
CA SER A 194 8.09 28.70 13.27
C SER A 194 7.69 30.04 12.66
N ARG A 195 8.67 30.85 12.26
CA ARG A 195 8.45 32.24 11.80
C ARG A 195 8.35 32.37 10.27
N SER A 196 8.68 31.32 9.52
CA SER A 196 8.68 31.35 8.05
C SER A 196 8.22 30.04 7.40
N MET A 197 7.64 30.13 6.20
CA MET A 197 7.21 28.97 5.40
C MET A 197 8.37 28.03 5.05
N ALA A 198 9.58 28.56 4.85
CA ALA A 198 10.78 27.77 4.59
C ALA A 198 11.16 26.87 5.78
N GLU A 199 10.99 27.37 7.02
CA GLU A 199 11.20 26.56 8.24
C GLU A 199 10.17 25.45 8.39
N VAL A 200 8.93 25.70 7.96
CA VAL A 200 7.86 24.68 7.97
C VAL A 200 8.17 23.61 6.93
N GLU A 201 8.57 24.00 5.72
CA GLU A 201 8.92 23.08 4.64
C GLU A 201 10.15 22.21 4.99
N GLU A 202 11.18 22.80 5.60
CA GLU A 202 12.33 22.05 6.11
C GLU A 202 11.93 21.04 7.19
N PHE A 203 11.12 21.45 8.17
CA PHE A 203 10.61 20.55 9.20
C PHE A 203 9.77 19.42 8.60
N ILE A 204 9.04 19.70 7.52
CA ILE A 204 8.26 18.70 6.81
C ILE A 204 9.16 17.77 6.00
N ASN A 205 10.22 18.25 5.41
CA ASN A 205 11.07 17.40 4.58
C ASN A 205 12.10 16.61 5.41
N ALA A 206 12.43 17.07 6.61
CA ALA A 206 13.34 16.36 7.50
C ALA A 206 12.67 15.11 8.12
N ASP A 207 13.31 13.94 7.96
CA ASP A 207 13.07 12.80 8.87
C ASP A 207 13.78 13.11 10.19
N ILE A 208 13.04 13.76 11.09
CA ILE A 208 13.57 14.32 12.33
C ILE A 208 14.16 13.22 13.22
N ALA A 209 13.52 12.05 13.27
CA ALA A 209 14.00 10.93 14.06
C ALA A 209 15.29 10.34 13.49
N GLN A 210 15.40 10.25 12.17
CA GLN A 210 16.63 9.82 11.52
C GLN A 210 17.77 10.82 11.78
N LEU A 211 17.48 12.12 11.65
CA LEU A 211 18.45 13.18 11.95
C LEU A 211 18.90 13.16 13.42
N ALA A 212 17.96 12.97 14.35
CA ALA A 212 18.23 12.81 15.77
C ALA A 212 19.18 11.63 16.01
N THR A 213 18.90 10.49 15.38
CA THR A 213 19.73 9.29 15.50
C THR A 213 21.15 9.55 15.03
N GLN A 214 21.33 10.21 13.88
CA GLN A 214 22.64 10.55 13.35
C GLN A 214 23.43 11.44 14.32
N GLN A 215 22.81 12.53 14.79
CA GLN A 215 23.48 13.49 15.68
C GLN A 215 23.79 12.94 17.07
N LEU A 216 22.91 12.09 17.59
CA LEU A 216 22.99 11.61 18.97
C LEU A 216 23.65 10.23 19.10
N SER A 217 23.93 9.54 17.98
CA SER A 217 24.63 8.25 17.95
C SER A 217 25.94 8.28 18.73
N VAL A 218 26.78 9.29 18.52
CA VAL A 218 28.08 9.43 19.21
C VAL A 218 27.91 9.63 20.72
N LYS A 219 26.85 10.34 21.15
CA LYS A 219 26.54 10.58 22.56
C LYS A 219 26.12 9.28 23.25
N TYR A 220 25.24 8.52 22.62
CA TYR A 220 24.61 7.34 23.21
C TYR A 220 25.40 6.05 23.04
N ASN A 221 26.12 5.86 21.92
CA ASN A 221 26.95 4.67 21.69
C ASN A 221 28.15 4.56 22.65
N LYS A 222 28.47 5.63 23.40
CA LYS A 222 29.50 5.63 24.45
C LYS A 222 28.98 5.11 25.80
N LYS A 223 27.66 4.97 25.96
CA LYS A 223 27.06 4.45 27.20
C LYS A 223 27.00 2.93 27.13
N GLU A 224 27.59 2.26 28.11
CA GLU A 224 27.68 0.80 28.14
C GLU A 224 26.32 0.11 28.20
N ASN A 225 25.33 0.76 28.82
CA ASN A 225 23.99 0.21 28.94
C ASN A 225 23.07 0.52 27.75
N VAL A 226 23.51 1.31 26.76
CA VAL A 226 22.74 1.56 25.55
C VAL A 226 23.04 0.48 24.52
N LEU A 227 22.03 -0.32 24.21
CA LEU A 227 22.15 -1.38 23.22
C LEU A 227 22.14 -0.82 21.80
N TYR A 228 21.15 0.01 21.50
CA TYR A 228 21.04 0.73 20.24
C TYR A 228 20.07 1.92 20.38
N ILE A 229 20.23 2.92 19.51
CA ILE A 229 19.31 4.05 19.37
C ILE A 229 18.78 4.11 17.95
N GLY A 230 17.57 4.64 17.73
CA GLY A 230 17.03 4.73 16.38
C GLY A 230 15.75 5.48 16.15
N PRO A 231 15.42 5.76 14.88
CA PRO A 231 14.13 6.29 14.50
C PRO A 231 13.05 5.21 14.58
N ALA A 232 11.93 5.55 15.23
CA ALA A 232 10.75 4.71 15.26
C ALA A 232 9.45 5.53 15.14
N LEU A 233 8.41 4.88 14.64
CA LEU A 233 7.03 5.37 14.74
C LEU A 233 6.34 4.74 15.95
N ARG A 234 5.79 5.57 16.82
CA ARG A 234 5.11 5.14 18.05
C ARG A 234 3.81 5.92 18.26
N ARG A 235 2.86 5.29 18.95
CA ARG A 235 1.59 5.93 19.32
C ARG A 235 1.70 6.50 20.73
N ILE A 236 1.77 7.83 20.84
CA ILE A 236 1.81 8.56 22.11
C ILE A 236 0.50 9.33 22.23
N ASP A 237 -0.24 9.13 23.31
CA ASP A 237 -1.54 9.78 23.54
C ASP A 237 -2.54 9.59 22.38
N GLY A 238 -2.49 8.40 21.76
CA GLY A 238 -3.37 8.06 20.63
C GLY A 238 -2.93 8.60 19.27
N ILE A 239 -1.86 9.39 19.20
CA ILE A 239 -1.33 10.00 17.97
C ILE A 239 -0.03 9.29 17.55
N SER A 240 0.10 8.95 16.27
CA SER A 240 1.36 8.43 15.72
C SER A 240 2.38 9.56 15.62
N GLN A 241 3.50 9.43 16.34
CA GLN A 241 4.58 10.41 16.39
C GLN A 241 5.92 9.71 16.08
N GLU A 242 6.82 10.43 15.40
CA GLU A 242 8.21 10.01 15.25
C GLU A 242 8.97 10.27 16.56
N VAL A 243 9.72 9.27 17.02
CA VAL A 243 10.46 9.33 18.27
C VAL A 243 11.89 8.83 18.09
N LEU A 244 12.78 9.32 18.96
CA LEU A 244 14.08 8.68 19.17
C LEU A 244 13.87 7.52 20.13
N LEU A 245 14.02 6.30 19.65
CA LEU A 245 13.88 5.10 20.45
C LEU A 245 15.24 4.68 20.96
N ILE A 246 15.37 4.47 22.27
CA ILE A 246 16.62 4.09 22.94
C ILE A 246 16.37 2.79 23.69
N TYR A 247 17.16 1.77 23.38
CA TYR A 247 17.06 0.46 23.98
C TYR A 247 18.21 0.27 24.96
N LEU A 248 17.89 -0.09 26.19
CA LEU A 248 18.83 -0.28 27.28
C LEU A 248 18.93 -1.75 27.65
N THR A 249 20.13 -2.21 27.99
CA THR A 249 20.38 -3.57 28.50
C THR A 249 19.98 -3.73 29.96
N ASP A 250 19.87 -2.63 30.70
CA ASP A 250 19.46 -2.58 32.10
C ASP A 250 18.25 -1.65 32.32
N ASP A 251 17.88 -1.44 33.58
CA ASP A 251 16.78 -0.56 33.97
C ASP A 251 17.22 0.90 34.26
N ASP A 252 18.51 1.24 34.12
CA ASP A 252 19.06 2.56 34.45
C ASP A 252 18.94 3.54 33.27
N ASP A 253 17.90 4.37 33.30
CA ASP A 253 17.71 5.47 32.37
C ASP A 253 18.05 6.84 32.96
N SER A 254 18.74 6.90 34.10
CA SER A 254 19.04 8.15 34.82
C SER A 254 19.82 9.15 33.96
N GLN A 255 20.60 8.66 32.99
CA GLN A 255 21.43 9.47 32.10
C GLN A 255 20.82 9.70 30.72
N ILE A 256 19.57 9.27 30.49
CA ILE A 256 18.90 9.35 29.19
C ILE A 256 17.80 10.42 29.27
N ALA A 257 17.90 11.44 28.43
CA ALA A 257 16.91 12.51 28.42
C ALA A 257 15.59 12.03 27.78
N ARG A 258 14.45 12.43 28.36
CA ARG A 258 13.11 12.15 27.80
C ARG A 258 12.81 12.95 26.52
N GLN A 259 13.60 14.01 26.29
CA GLN A 259 13.57 14.80 25.07
C GLN A 259 15.00 15.16 24.70
N GLU A 260 15.31 15.13 23.43
CA GLU A 260 16.63 15.49 22.90
C GLU A 260 16.54 16.65 21.93
N ARG A 261 17.60 17.47 21.92
CA ARG A 261 17.72 18.62 21.02
C ARG A 261 18.36 18.16 19.72
N VAL A 262 17.69 18.42 18.61
CA VAL A 262 18.14 18.07 17.26
C VAL A 262 18.33 19.36 16.48
N LEU A 263 19.50 19.52 15.86
CA LEU A 263 19.82 20.67 15.03
C LEU A 263 19.37 20.40 13.59
N LEU A 264 18.38 21.12 13.08
CA LEU A 264 17.99 21.06 11.68
C LEU A 264 19.09 21.65 10.77
N PRO A 265 19.14 21.30 9.47
CA PRO A 265 20.08 21.89 8.51
C PRO A 265 20.11 23.44 8.49
N SER A 266 19.00 24.11 8.80
CA SER A 266 18.90 25.57 8.93
C SER A 266 19.60 26.15 10.17
N GLY A 267 20.05 25.30 11.09
CA GLY A 267 20.58 25.70 12.39
C GLY A 267 19.49 25.88 13.46
N ARG A 268 18.21 25.65 13.13
CA ARG A 268 17.13 25.64 14.13
C ARG A 268 17.24 24.41 15.02
N VAL A 269 17.02 24.58 16.32
CA VAL A 269 16.95 23.46 17.27
C VAL A 269 15.49 23.09 17.51
N ILE A 270 15.17 21.81 17.41
CA ILE A 270 13.86 21.23 17.75
C ILE A 270 14.03 20.16 18.83
N ASN A 271 12.96 19.87 19.59
CA ASN A 271 12.98 18.79 20.57
C ASN A 271 12.32 17.54 19.97
N ILE A 272 12.99 16.40 20.06
CA ILE A 272 12.39 15.11 19.75
C ILE A 272 12.09 14.36 21.05
N LYS A 273 10.92 13.74 21.15
CA LYS A 273 10.61 12.85 22.27
C LYS A 273 11.49 11.60 22.19
N THR A 274 12.01 11.19 23.33
CA THR A 274 12.78 9.97 23.50
C THR A 274 11.90 8.91 24.18
N MET A 275 11.76 7.75 23.54
CA MET A 275 11.12 6.59 24.14
C MET A 275 12.20 5.60 24.57
N ILE A 276 12.14 5.15 25.81
CA ILE A 276 13.16 4.29 26.41
C ILE A 276 12.57 2.92 26.64
N VAL A 277 13.23 1.88 26.13
CA VAL A 277 12.88 0.49 26.43
C VAL A 277 14.02 -0.14 27.23
N LYS A 278 13.68 -0.69 28.39
CA LYS A 278 14.63 -1.12 29.42
C LYS A 278 14.80 -2.64 29.47
N GLY A 279 15.94 -3.07 30.01
CA GLY A 279 16.19 -4.46 30.40
C GLY A 279 16.14 -5.44 29.23
N LEU A 280 16.76 -5.10 28.10
CA LEU A 280 16.73 -5.93 26.89
C LEU A 280 17.94 -6.83 26.75
N THR A 281 17.67 -8.07 26.37
CA THR A 281 18.71 -8.94 25.83
C THR A 281 18.95 -8.60 24.35
N ARG A 282 20.15 -8.91 23.86
CA ARG A 282 20.44 -8.82 22.42
C ARG A 282 19.48 -9.70 21.62
N PRO A 283 18.94 -9.21 20.49
CA PRO A 283 18.15 -10.03 19.60
C PRO A 283 18.98 -11.22 19.08
N LYS A 284 18.41 -12.41 19.10
CA LYS A 284 19.03 -13.64 18.58
C LYS A 284 18.20 -14.23 17.46
N ALA A 285 18.86 -14.83 16.48
CA ALA A 285 18.19 -15.64 15.46
C ALA A 285 17.46 -16.82 16.11
N SER A 286 16.20 -17.04 15.72
CA SER A 286 15.30 -18.00 16.37
C SER A 286 15.42 -19.41 15.78
N THR A 287 16.33 -20.24 16.28
CA THR A 287 16.35 -21.68 15.94
C THR A 287 16.38 -22.53 17.20
N ALA A 288 15.78 -23.71 17.17
CA ALA A 288 15.83 -24.68 18.26
C ALA A 288 16.28 -26.07 17.72
N ILE A 289 16.21 -27.11 18.55
CA ILE A 289 16.58 -28.52 18.28
C ILE A 289 15.33 -29.44 18.48
N GLU A 290 14.65 -29.94 17.41
CA GLU A 290 13.39 -30.75 17.37
C GLU A 290 12.68 -30.77 15.97
N GLU A 291 11.65 -31.62 15.78
CA GLU A 291 11.00 -32.03 14.51
C GLU A 291 10.28 -30.91 13.71
N HIS A 292 11.03 -30.10 12.98
CA HIS A 292 10.48 -29.01 12.16
C HIS A 292 11.23 -28.83 10.83
N LEU A 293 11.04 -27.69 10.14
CA LEU A 293 11.66 -27.41 8.85
C LEU A 293 13.18 -27.37 9.01
N ARG A 294 13.90 -28.26 8.33
CA ARG A 294 15.36 -28.44 8.49
C ARG A 294 16.03 -28.89 7.20
N GLN A 295 17.33 -28.67 7.11
CA GLN A 295 18.17 -29.29 6.08
C GLN A 295 18.38 -30.78 6.42
N ALA A 296 18.32 -31.66 5.42
CA ALA A 296 18.49 -33.10 5.62
C ALA A 296 19.84 -33.47 6.29
N ASP A 297 20.92 -32.77 5.94
CA ASP A 297 22.26 -33.03 6.46
C ASP A 297 22.56 -32.40 7.83
N ILE A 298 21.66 -31.55 8.34
CA ILE A 298 21.88 -30.74 9.55
C ILE A 298 20.64 -30.82 10.44
N PRO A 299 20.40 -31.97 11.09
CA PRO A 299 19.15 -32.24 11.78
C PRO A 299 18.93 -31.37 13.03
N ASP A 300 20.00 -30.82 13.60
CA ASP A 300 19.98 -30.08 14.88
C ASP A 300 19.52 -28.61 14.73
N ILE A 301 19.38 -28.11 13.49
CA ILE A 301 18.97 -26.73 13.24
C ILE A 301 17.64 -26.75 12.50
N PHE A 302 16.60 -26.27 13.18
CA PHE A 302 15.29 -26.16 12.59
C PHE A 302 14.72 -24.75 12.70
N GLY A 303 13.74 -24.47 11.85
CA GLY A 303 12.86 -23.33 11.98
C GLY A 303 11.43 -23.64 11.58
N THR A 304 10.70 -22.59 11.22
CA THR A 304 9.29 -22.61 10.85
C THR A 304 9.13 -22.33 9.36
N ALA A 305 8.17 -23.01 8.75
CA ALA A 305 7.69 -22.67 7.42
C ALA A 305 6.76 -21.45 7.47
N CYS A 306 7.06 -20.40 6.71
CA CYS A 306 6.26 -19.16 6.72
C CYS A 306 4.94 -19.34 5.97
N CYS A 307 5.01 -19.45 4.65
CA CYS A 307 3.87 -19.63 3.77
C CYS A 307 4.31 -20.15 2.40
N ILE A 308 3.34 -20.60 1.61
CA ILE A 308 3.57 -21.00 0.22
C ILE A 308 3.44 -19.77 -0.68
N LEU A 309 4.39 -19.60 -1.58
CA LEU A 309 4.45 -18.55 -2.57
C LEU A 309 4.31 -19.12 -3.99
N THR A 310 3.76 -18.30 -4.87
CA THR A 310 3.69 -18.55 -6.31
C THR A 310 4.13 -17.32 -7.11
N PRO A 311 4.86 -17.48 -8.22
CA PRO A 311 5.22 -16.37 -9.10
C PRO A 311 4.01 -15.56 -9.59
N LYS A 312 4.13 -14.23 -9.71
CA LYS A 312 3.05 -13.37 -10.26
C LYS A 312 2.82 -13.56 -11.76
N LEU A 313 3.91 -13.74 -12.50
CA LEU A 313 3.92 -13.58 -13.96
C LEU A 313 3.71 -14.88 -14.74
N PHE A 314 3.67 -16.03 -14.07
CA PHE A 314 3.54 -17.31 -14.73
C PHE A 314 2.48 -18.18 -14.05
N ASN A 315 1.62 -18.80 -14.86
CA ASN A 315 0.71 -19.86 -14.41
C ASN A 315 1.51 -21.17 -14.24
N THR A 316 2.62 -21.10 -13.52
CA THR A 316 3.46 -22.24 -13.20
C THR A 316 2.83 -22.99 -12.04
N ARG A 317 2.86 -24.32 -12.11
CA ARG A 317 2.52 -25.19 -10.97
C ARG A 317 3.61 -25.18 -9.89
N VAL A 318 4.72 -24.48 -10.13
CA VAL A 318 5.84 -24.35 -9.21
C VAL A 318 5.41 -23.55 -7.99
N ARG A 319 5.65 -24.13 -6.82
CA ARG A 319 5.32 -23.57 -5.51
C ARG A 319 6.59 -23.48 -4.70
N PHE A 320 6.75 -22.38 -3.97
CA PHE A 320 7.89 -22.17 -3.09
C PHE A 320 7.43 -22.09 -1.64
N LEU A 321 8.16 -22.71 -0.72
CA LEU A 321 8.00 -22.46 0.71
C LEU A 321 8.95 -21.35 1.13
N LEU A 322 8.41 -20.28 1.73
CA LEU A 322 9.21 -19.20 2.30
C LEU A 322 9.66 -19.55 3.73
N THR A 323 10.92 -19.27 4.05
CA THR A 323 11.46 -19.34 5.42
C THR A 323 12.70 -18.43 5.56
N CYS A 324 13.45 -18.51 6.67
CA CYS A 324 14.70 -17.78 6.88
C CYS A 324 15.91 -18.46 6.22
N ASN A 325 16.85 -17.67 5.70
CA ASN A 325 18.07 -18.18 5.10
C ASN A 325 19.02 -18.79 6.14
N HIS A 326 19.10 -18.20 7.32
CA HIS A 326 20.02 -18.67 8.36
C HIS A 326 19.76 -20.10 8.86
N LEU A 327 18.59 -20.67 8.55
CA LEU A 327 18.27 -22.06 8.83
C LEU A 327 19.12 -23.03 8.02
N PHE A 328 19.48 -22.65 6.78
CA PHE A 328 20.26 -23.49 5.86
C PHE A 328 21.77 -23.19 5.89
N THR A 329 22.17 -22.15 6.63
CA THR A 329 23.58 -21.74 6.75
C THR A 329 24.16 -22.01 8.12
N GLN A 330 23.48 -22.80 8.95
CA GLN A 330 23.88 -23.07 10.35
C GLN A 330 24.07 -21.80 11.19
N LYS A 331 23.21 -20.79 10.98
CA LYS A 331 23.38 -19.44 11.53
C LYS A 331 24.70 -18.76 11.15
N ALA A 332 25.42 -19.22 10.13
CA ALA A 332 26.53 -18.44 9.58
C ALA A 332 25.97 -17.28 8.74
N ILE A 333 26.67 -16.15 8.76
CA ILE A 333 26.34 -15.01 7.89
C ILE A 333 26.80 -15.34 6.47
N VAL A 334 25.99 -16.11 5.74
CA VAL A 334 26.24 -16.55 4.36
C VAL A 334 25.09 -16.08 3.49
N ASN A 335 25.42 -15.31 2.45
CA ASN A 335 24.48 -14.82 1.45
C ASN A 335 24.70 -15.58 0.14
N GLN A 336 23.68 -16.27 -0.37
CA GLN A 336 23.75 -16.94 -1.67
C GLN A 336 23.56 -15.97 -2.85
N GLY A 337 23.16 -14.72 -2.57
CA GLY A 337 22.98 -13.69 -3.60
C GLY A 337 21.72 -13.88 -4.44
N GLY A 338 20.80 -14.75 -4.02
CA GLY A 338 19.53 -14.99 -4.71
C GLY A 338 19.35 -16.46 -5.12
N TRP A 339 18.98 -16.68 -6.39
CA TRP A 339 18.70 -18.00 -6.95
C TRP A 339 19.96 -18.87 -6.99
N ILE A 340 19.83 -20.12 -6.56
CA ILE A 340 20.93 -21.08 -6.49
C ILE A 340 20.96 -21.91 -7.78
N GLU A 341 22.07 -21.85 -8.51
CA GLU A 341 22.29 -22.68 -9.69
C GLU A 341 22.55 -24.13 -9.26
N ASN A 342 21.58 -25.02 -9.52
CA ASN A 342 21.59 -26.43 -9.11
C ASN A 342 21.43 -26.64 -7.59
N PRO A 343 20.20 -26.50 -7.06
CA PRO A 343 19.96 -26.75 -5.65
C PRO A 343 20.18 -28.24 -5.33
N GLU A 344 21.15 -28.53 -4.47
CA GLU A 344 21.48 -29.90 -4.01
C GLU A 344 20.98 -30.18 -2.59
N VAL A 345 20.62 -29.13 -1.84
CA VAL A 345 20.23 -29.25 -0.44
C VAL A 345 18.75 -29.62 -0.33
N ASP A 346 18.50 -30.87 0.08
CA ASP A 346 17.16 -31.36 0.42
C ASP A 346 16.66 -30.75 1.73
N VAL A 347 15.39 -30.36 1.72
CA VAL A 347 14.71 -29.77 2.87
C VAL A 347 13.61 -30.69 3.37
N LEU A 348 13.65 -30.97 4.67
CA LEU A 348 12.70 -31.84 5.35
C LEU A 348 11.68 -31.03 6.14
N LEU A 349 10.44 -31.50 6.18
CA LEU A 349 9.43 -31.08 7.14
C LEU A 349 9.05 -32.30 7.99
N GLY A 350 9.50 -32.33 9.24
CA GLY A 350 9.56 -33.59 9.99
C GLY A 350 10.54 -34.54 9.31
N ASP A 351 10.08 -35.70 8.88
CA ASP A 351 10.88 -36.71 8.17
C ASP A 351 10.61 -36.77 6.65
N GLU A 352 9.70 -35.94 6.15
CA GLU A 352 9.34 -35.92 4.73
C GLU A 352 10.19 -34.91 3.95
N ASN A 353 10.81 -35.34 2.85
CA ASN A 353 11.48 -34.43 1.91
C ASN A 353 10.43 -33.68 1.10
N ILE A 354 10.29 -32.40 1.40
CA ILE A 354 9.29 -31.52 0.78
C ILE A 354 9.81 -30.78 -0.44
N GLY A 355 11.13 -30.74 -0.68
CA GLY A 355 11.71 -29.94 -1.74
C GLY A 355 13.17 -29.60 -1.56
N LYS A 356 13.65 -28.64 -2.36
CA LYS A 356 15.05 -28.24 -2.40
C LYS A 356 15.24 -26.74 -2.17
N TRP A 357 16.30 -26.37 -1.45
CA TRP A 357 16.64 -24.97 -1.20
C TRP A 357 17.11 -24.28 -2.50
N SER A 358 16.27 -23.42 -3.07
CA SER A 358 16.44 -22.86 -4.43
C SER A 358 16.81 -21.37 -4.45
N TYR A 359 16.65 -20.66 -3.34
CA TYR A 359 16.96 -19.23 -3.21
C TYR A 359 17.39 -18.90 -1.79
N GLY A 360 18.41 -18.07 -1.60
CA GLY A 360 18.85 -17.61 -0.27
C GLY A 360 19.47 -16.22 -0.28
N VAL A 361 18.98 -15.33 0.58
CA VAL A 361 19.56 -14.01 0.81
C VAL A 361 19.69 -13.73 2.30
N LEU A 362 20.87 -13.27 2.69
CA LEU A 362 21.15 -12.67 4.00
C LEU A 362 21.96 -11.38 3.81
N ASP A 363 21.27 -10.25 3.83
CA ASP A 363 21.85 -8.91 3.67
C ASP A 363 21.21 -7.92 4.64
N LYS A 364 21.42 -6.62 4.43
CA LYS A 364 20.90 -5.57 5.33
C LYS A 364 19.38 -5.47 5.34
N ASP A 365 18.71 -6.05 4.35
CA ASP A 365 17.30 -5.91 4.07
C ASP A 365 16.54 -7.21 4.30
N PHE A 366 17.21 -8.36 4.14
CA PHE A 366 16.58 -9.67 4.14
C PHE A 366 17.37 -10.75 4.87
N ASP A 367 16.62 -11.70 5.43
CA ASP A 367 17.05 -13.01 5.88
C ASP A 367 15.96 -14.00 5.45
N MET A 368 16.01 -14.41 4.18
CA MET A 368 14.95 -15.20 3.55
C MET A 368 15.50 -16.25 2.59
N ALA A 369 14.84 -17.40 2.57
CA ALA A 369 15.11 -18.47 1.65
C ALA A 369 13.81 -19.03 1.07
N LEU A 370 13.92 -19.59 -0.14
CA LEU A 370 12.85 -20.34 -0.79
C LEU A 370 13.23 -21.79 -0.95
N VAL A 371 12.28 -22.66 -0.67
CA VAL A 371 12.35 -24.10 -0.96
C VAL A 371 11.40 -24.38 -2.12
N GLU A 372 11.91 -24.83 -3.25
CA GLU A 372 11.08 -25.31 -4.35
C GLU A 372 10.44 -26.64 -3.96
N LEU A 373 9.11 -26.67 -3.89
CA LEU A 373 8.37 -27.83 -3.40
C LEU A 373 8.29 -28.94 -4.45
N ASN A 374 8.45 -30.18 -4.01
CA ASN A 374 8.21 -31.37 -4.83
C ASN A 374 6.74 -31.41 -5.31
N GLU A 375 6.51 -32.01 -6.48
CA GLU A 375 5.15 -32.20 -7.00
C GLU A 375 4.32 -33.06 -6.04
N GLY A 376 3.06 -32.66 -5.82
CA GLY A 376 2.12 -33.42 -4.97
C GLY A 376 2.22 -33.15 -3.46
N ILE A 377 3.26 -32.43 -2.99
CA ILE A 377 3.35 -32.04 -1.58
C ILE A 377 2.21 -31.09 -1.22
N GLU A 378 1.42 -31.42 -0.20
CA GLU A 378 0.37 -30.56 0.35
C GLU A 378 0.78 -30.09 1.75
N ILE A 379 1.10 -28.81 1.87
CA ILE A 379 1.40 -28.20 3.17
C ILE A 379 0.14 -27.50 3.67
N VAL A 380 -0.37 -27.96 4.80
CA VAL A 380 -1.51 -27.32 5.48
C VAL A 380 -0.98 -26.11 6.24
N GLY A 381 -1.43 -24.92 5.83
CA GLY A 381 -1.09 -23.64 6.45
C GLY A 381 -2.33 -22.83 6.81
N PRO A 382 -2.17 -21.72 7.55
CA PRO A 382 -3.27 -20.79 7.79
C PRO A 382 -3.87 -20.30 6.48
N ASN A 383 -5.19 -20.20 6.41
CA ASN A 383 -5.84 -19.58 5.26
C ASN A 383 -5.57 -18.06 5.26
N LEU A 384 -4.56 -17.64 4.50
CA LEU A 384 -4.10 -16.27 4.35
C LEU A 384 -4.67 -15.63 3.08
N THR A 385 -4.80 -14.29 3.10
CA THR A 385 -5.06 -13.57 1.86
C THR A 385 -3.83 -13.56 0.97
N SER A 386 -4.02 -13.52 -0.36
CA SER A 386 -2.91 -13.48 -1.32
C SER A 386 -2.12 -12.16 -1.34
N LYS A 387 -2.69 -11.09 -0.76
CA LYS A 387 -2.10 -9.75 -0.74
C LYS A 387 -1.45 -9.48 0.60
N SER A 388 -0.31 -8.81 0.60
CA SER A 388 0.27 -8.17 1.79
C SER A 388 0.09 -6.66 1.72
N ARG A 389 0.31 -5.96 2.84
CA ARG A 389 0.27 -4.49 2.90
C ARG A 389 1.47 -3.93 3.66
N GLN A 390 1.86 -2.71 3.33
CA GLN A 390 2.91 -2.00 4.06
C GLN A 390 2.40 -1.65 5.47
N ILE A 391 3.21 -1.96 6.48
CA ILE A 391 2.94 -1.60 7.88
C ILE A 391 3.41 -0.17 8.14
N GLY A 392 2.56 0.63 8.76
CA GLY A 392 2.86 2.02 9.14
C GLY A 392 2.47 2.35 10.57
N GLY A 393 2.53 3.64 10.94
CA GLY A 393 2.21 4.09 12.30
C GLY A 393 0.76 3.82 12.73
N ASN A 394 -0.18 3.73 11.77
CA ASN A 394 -1.58 3.39 12.03
C ASN A 394 -1.76 1.93 12.48
N ASP A 395 -0.77 1.08 12.26
CA ASP A 395 -0.78 -0.33 12.63
C ASP A 395 -0.26 -0.58 14.05
N VAL A 396 0.24 0.45 14.73
CA VAL A 396 0.65 0.32 16.13
C VAL A 396 -0.55 -0.09 16.98
N ASN A 397 -0.38 -1.16 17.74
CA ASN A 397 -1.36 -1.91 18.52
C ASN A 397 -2.36 -2.73 17.70
N THR A 398 -2.16 -2.91 16.39
CA THR A 398 -2.92 -3.91 15.63
C THR A 398 -2.65 -5.30 16.19
N LYS A 399 -3.74 -6.03 16.46
CA LYS A 399 -3.68 -7.41 16.95
C LYS A 399 -3.23 -8.32 15.81
N VAL A 400 -2.22 -9.14 16.07
CA VAL A 400 -1.65 -10.08 15.11
C VAL A 400 -1.62 -11.49 15.68
N ILE A 401 -1.58 -12.47 14.80
CA ILE A 401 -1.36 -13.86 15.13
C ILE A 401 -0.02 -14.30 14.53
N MET A 402 0.78 -15.01 15.32
CA MET A 402 1.98 -15.71 14.89
C MET A 402 1.71 -17.21 14.88
N LEU A 403 2.22 -17.91 13.87
CA LEU A 403 2.27 -19.36 13.86
C LEU A 403 3.72 -19.82 13.78
N GLY A 404 4.27 -20.20 14.94
CA GLY A 404 5.62 -20.72 15.11
C GLY A 404 5.66 -22.23 15.30
N ALA A 405 6.75 -22.85 14.90
CA ALA A 405 7.03 -24.26 15.15
C ALA A 405 7.10 -24.57 16.65
N ASN A 406 7.81 -23.74 17.41
CA ASN A 406 8.02 -23.94 18.85
C ASN A 406 6.89 -23.29 19.65
N SER A 407 6.66 -21.99 19.47
CA SER A 407 5.66 -21.25 20.23
C SER A 407 4.21 -21.59 19.87
N LYS A 408 4.00 -22.34 18.78
CA LYS A 408 2.66 -22.63 18.22
C LYS A 408 1.94 -21.33 17.86
N GLU A 409 0.62 -21.32 17.97
CA GLU A 409 -0.17 -20.12 17.76
C GLU A 409 -0.06 -19.16 18.95
N LYS A 410 0.39 -17.93 18.68
CA LYS A 410 0.46 -16.86 19.68
C LYS A 410 -0.22 -15.61 19.16
N THR A 411 -0.95 -14.94 20.05
CA THR A 411 -1.49 -13.61 19.80
C THR A 411 -0.49 -12.56 20.27
N GLY A 412 -0.29 -11.52 19.46
CA GLY A 412 0.51 -10.36 19.81
C GLY A 412 -0.06 -9.06 19.27
N PHE A 413 0.71 -8.00 19.45
CA PHE A 413 0.38 -6.65 19.00
C PHE A 413 1.61 -6.00 18.39
N ILE A 414 1.43 -5.32 17.26
CA ILE A 414 2.50 -4.53 16.64
C ILE A 414 2.84 -3.35 17.56
N LYS A 415 4.12 -3.22 17.92
CA LYS A 415 4.65 -2.11 18.73
C LYS A 415 5.19 -0.98 17.88
N GLY A 416 5.61 -1.29 16.66
CA GLY A 416 5.94 -0.32 15.62
C GLY A 416 6.85 -0.94 14.56
N VAL A 417 7.44 -0.07 13.75
CA VAL A 417 8.40 -0.44 12.71
C VAL A 417 9.70 0.29 12.99
N LEU A 418 10.78 -0.47 13.10
CA LEU A 418 12.14 0.02 13.24
C LEU A 418 12.64 0.47 11.88
N ARG A 419 12.91 1.77 11.69
CA ARG A 419 13.41 2.28 10.39
C ARG A 419 14.92 2.14 10.21
N GLN A 420 15.60 1.50 11.16
CA GLN A 420 17.03 1.35 11.15
C GLN A 420 17.45 -0.09 11.30
N ASN A 421 18.74 -0.31 11.08
CA ASN A 421 19.36 -1.60 11.25
C ASN A 421 19.39 -2.01 12.73
N LEU A 422 18.80 -3.16 13.00
CA LEU A 422 18.93 -3.87 14.27
C LEU A 422 20.10 -4.85 14.15
N ARG A 423 20.97 -4.86 15.16
CA ARG A 423 22.03 -5.87 15.28
C ARG A 423 21.44 -7.15 15.86
N ILE A 424 21.46 -8.20 15.07
CA ILE A 424 20.98 -9.54 15.43
C ILE A 424 22.18 -10.45 15.62
N GLU A 425 22.22 -11.16 16.74
CA GLU A 425 23.24 -12.17 17.03
C GLU A 425 22.92 -13.47 16.28
N TYR A 426 23.90 -13.87 15.48
CA TYR A 426 24.03 -15.19 14.89
C TYR A 426 25.24 -15.89 15.56
N ASN A 427 25.45 -17.19 15.33
CA ASN A 427 26.38 -18.02 16.13
C ASN A 427 27.74 -17.36 16.43
N ASP A 428 28.39 -16.78 15.42
CA ASP A 428 29.75 -16.26 15.58
C ASP A 428 29.87 -14.75 15.33
N LYS A 429 28.79 -14.10 14.88
CA LYS A 429 28.82 -12.72 14.40
C LYS A 429 27.48 -12.03 14.57
N THR A 430 27.51 -10.71 14.62
CA THR A 430 26.31 -9.87 14.52
C THR A 430 26.08 -9.45 13.09
N HIS A 431 24.83 -9.50 12.64
CA HIS A 431 24.41 -8.96 11.35
C HIS A 431 23.37 -7.85 11.56
N GLU A 432 23.36 -6.87 10.67
CA GLU A 432 22.50 -5.69 10.77
C GLU A 432 21.36 -5.79 9.78
N ILE A 433 20.10 -5.82 10.25
CA ILE A 433 18.90 -5.89 9.39
C ILE A 433 17.95 -4.73 9.69
N GLY A 434 17.55 -3.98 8.67
CA GLY A 434 16.67 -2.82 8.76
C GLY A 434 15.18 -3.09 8.58
N GLU A 435 14.35 -2.09 8.88
CA GLU A 435 12.91 -2.07 8.56
C GLU A 435 12.07 -3.19 9.20
N LEU A 436 12.44 -3.58 10.43
CA LEU A 436 11.80 -4.69 11.14
C LEU A 436 10.51 -4.26 11.85
N ILE A 437 9.51 -5.13 11.81
CA ILE A 437 8.28 -5.01 12.59
C ILE A 437 8.57 -5.53 14.00
N GLU A 438 8.27 -4.72 15.01
CA GLU A 438 8.36 -5.12 16.42
C GLU A 438 7.01 -5.58 16.93
N ILE A 439 6.97 -6.74 17.56
CA ILE A 439 5.73 -7.37 18.04
C ILE A 439 5.94 -7.82 19.48
N ALA A 440 4.92 -7.69 20.31
CA ALA A 440 4.94 -8.19 21.68
C ALA A 440 3.58 -8.73 22.12
N ASN A 441 3.54 -9.48 23.22
CA ASN A 441 2.36 -10.19 23.70
C ASN A 441 1.25 -9.29 24.31
N SER A 442 1.53 -8.02 24.58
CA SER A 442 0.62 -7.09 25.26
C SER A 442 0.79 -5.69 24.71
N THR A 443 -0.26 -4.85 24.74
CA THR A 443 -0.17 -3.42 24.39
C THR A 443 0.50 -2.57 25.47
N SER A 444 0.61 -3.08 26.70
CA SER A 444 1.25 -2.37 27.82
C SER A 444 2.77 -2.21 27.66
N GLU A 445 3.41 -1.41 28.52
CA GLU A 445 4.87 -1.24 28.54
C GLU A 445 5.62 -2.47 29.06
N ASN A 446 4.96 -3.28 29.88
CA ASN A 446 5.51 -4.55 30.36
C ASN A 446 5.01 -5.69 29.46
N HIS A 447 5.82 -6.05 28.47
CA HIS A 447 5.49 -7.03 27.47
C HIS A 447 6.70 -7.91 27.18
N ASN A 448 6.41 -9.14 26.73
CA ASN A 448 7.39 -10.13 26.34
C ASN A 448 7.27 -10.43 24.84
N SER A 449 8.31 -11.04 24.29
CA SER A 449 8.27 -11.62 22.95
C SER A 449 7.12 -12.62 22.83
N ILE A 450 6.58 -12.77 21.62
CA ILE A 450 5.62 -13.83 21.30
C ILE A 450 6.27 -15.04 20.64
N SER A 451 7.57 -14.96 20.33
CA SER A 451 8.39 -16.00 19.72
C SER A 451 9.53 -16.42 20.63
N ASP A 452 9.93 -17.67 20.51
CA ASP A 452 11.07 -18.28 21.18
C ASP A 452 12.04 -18.85 20.14
N GLU A 453 13.11 -19.51 20.54
CA GLU A 453 14.00 -20.27 19.66
C GLU A 453 13.22 -21.32 18.84
N GLY A 454 13.45 -21.41 17.53
CA GLY A 454 12.77 -22.34 16.61
C GLY A 454 11.66 -21.73 15.75
N ASP A 455 11.23 -20.53 16.09
CA ASP A 455 10.20 -19.77 15.37
C ASP A 455 10.75 -18.92 14.21
N SER A 456 12.04 -18.96 13.85
CA SER A 456 12.53 -18.29 12.64
C SER A 456 11.80 -18.81 11.41
N GLY A 457 11.33 -17.90 10.57
CA GLY A 457 10.47 -18.22 9.44
C GLY A 457 8.99 -18.28 9.82
N ALA A 458 8.59 -18.06 11.07
CA ALA A 458 7.17 -18.05 11.44
C ALA A 458 6.42 -16.89 10.76
N ILE A 459 5.19 -17.18 10.31
CA ILE A 459 4.32 -16.16 9.71
C ILE A 459 3.66 -15.30 10.77
N ILE A 460 3.61 -13.99 10.53
CA ILE A 460 2.78 -13.02 11.25
C ILE A 460 1.68 -12.54 10.30
N TYR A 461 0.43 -12.60 10.75
CA TYR A 461 -0.71 -12.08 9.99
C TYR A 461 -1.69 -11.27 10.86
N ASP A 462 -2.45 -10.40 10.22
CA ASP A 462 -3.48 -9.57 10.86
C ASP A 462 -4.61 -10.46 11.39
N ALA A 463 -4.94 -10.33 12.68
CA ALA A 463 -5.95 -11.17 13.31
C ALA A 463 -7.36 -10.95 12.75
N LYS A 464 -7.63 -9.80 12.10
CA LYS A 464 -8.95 -9.43 11.58
C LYS A 464 -9.22 -10.03 10.20
N ASP A 465 -8.30 -9.84 9.27
CA ASP A 465 -8.50 -10.15 7.85
C ASP A 465 -7.53 -11.19 7.30
N ARG A 466 -6.62 -11.72 8.14
CA ARG A 466 -5.61 -12.71 7.78
C ARG A 466 -4.66 -12.25 6.68
N THR A 467 -4.47 -10.93 6.55
CA THR A 467 -3.43 -10.36 5.70
C THR A 467 -2.06 -10.73 6.26
N PRO A 468 -1.16 -11.37 5.50
CA PRO A 468 0.20 -11.63 5.94
C PRO A 468 0.99 -10.32 6.05
N LEU A 469 1.60 -10.11 7.23
CA LEU A 469 2.27 -8.87 7.60
C LEU A 469 3.78 -9.00 7.66
N GLY A 470 4.30 -10.15 8.12
CA GLY A 470 5.74 -10.37 8.19
C GLY A 470 6.15 -11.80 8.47
N MET A 471 7.47 -12.03 8.42
CA MET A 471 8.14 -13.30 8.73
C MET A 471 9.12 -13.08 9.88
N VAL A 472 9.00 -13.86 10.94
CA VAL A 472 9.87 -13.78 12.13
C VAL A 472 11.30 -14.14 11.77
N ILE A 473 12.27 -13.36 12.24
CA ILE A 473 13.70 -13.62 12.03
C ILE A 473 14.50 -13.68 13.33
N ALA A 474 14.04 -12.97 14.37
CA ALA A 474 14.78 -12.82 15.61
C ALA A 474 13.83 -12.46 16.75
N PHE A 475 14.33 -12.61 17.97
CA PHE A 475 13.61 -12.22 19.18
C PHE A 475 14.57 -11.84 20.31
N ASN A 476 14.05 -11.15 21.32
CA ASN A 476 14.68 -11.01 22.64
C ASN A 476 13.63 -11.23 23.73
N ASN A 477 13.97 -10.91 24.98
CA ASN A 477 13.03 -11.07 26.09
C ASN A 477 11.74 -10.22 25.98
N ARG A 478 11.73 -9.13 25.18
CA ARG A 478 10.57 -8.23 25.06
C ARG A 478 9.87 -8.26 23.71
N PHE A 479 10.59 -8.48 22.62
CA PHE A 479 10.06 -8.32 21.26
C PHE A 479 10.39 -9.52 20.37
N THR A 480 9.42 -9.84 19.52
CA THR A 480 9.60 -10.59 18.28
C THR A 480 9.86 -9.59 17.16
N TYR A 481 10.85 -9.88 16.32
CA TYR A 481 11.22 -9.08 15.16
C TYR A 481 10.91 -9.82 13.87
N ALA A 482 10.19 -9.16 12.96
CA ALA A 482 9.77 -9.73 11.69
C ALA A 482 10.11 -8.83 10.49
N ILE A 483 10.51 -9.43 9.37
CA ILE A 483 10.66 -8.74 8.09
C ILE A 483 9.27 -8.55 7.48
N SER A 484 9.01 -7.37 6.92
CA SER A 484 7.76 -7.06 6.23
C SER A 484 7.49 -8.02 5.06
N MET A 485 6.32 -8.68 5.07
CA MET A 485 5.88 -9.53 3.97
C MET A 485 5.68 -8.73 2.68
N HIS A 486 5.27 -7.46 2.79
CA HIS A 486 5.17 -6.58 1.64
C HIS A 486 6.52 -6.38 0.94
N LYS A 487 7.59 -6.25 1.71
CA LYS A 487 8.96 -6.10 1.20
C LYS A 487 9.41 -7.39 0.50
N ILE A 488 9.22 -8.54 1.14
CA ILE A 488 9.58 -9.87 0.60
C ILE A 488 8.85 -10.15 -0.73
N LEU A 489 7.51 -10.02 -0.77
CA LEU A 489 6.73 -10.32 -1.98
C LEU A 489 6.99 -9.36 -3.14
N LYS A 490 7.45 -8.13 -2.83
CA LYS A 490 7.85 -7.16 -3.83
C LYS A 490 9.20 -7.56 -4.45
N GLU A 491 10.18 -7.89 -3.61
CA GLU A 491 11.51 -8.32 -4.04
C GLU A 491 11.46 -9.58 -4.91
N LEU A 492 10.67 -10.58 -4.49
CA LEU A 492 10.58 -11.86 -5.18
C LEU A 492 9.62 -11.86 -6.38
N GLU A 493 8.84 -10.79 -6.57
CA GLU A 493 7.72 -10.75 -7.53
C GLU A 493 6.72 -11.91 -7.39
N MET A 494 6.41 -12.31 -6.15
CA MET A 494 5.53 -13.45 -5.83
C MET A 494 4.24 -13.02 -5.09
N ASN A 495 3.25 -13.91 -5.09
CA ASN A 495 2.04 -13.82 -4.27
C ASN A 495 2.02 -14.95 -3.24
N VAL A 496 1.33 -14.72 -2.11
CA VAL A 496 1.01 -15.81 -1.18
C VAL A 496 -0.09 -16.66 -1.79
N LEU A 497 0.09 -17.98 -1.77
CA LEU A 497 -0.93 -18.95 -2.18
C LEU A 497 -1.91 -19.13 -1.01
N PRO A 498 -3.21 -18.81 -1.16
CA PRO A 498 -4.20 -19.10 -0.14
C PRO A 498 -4.34 -20.61 0.02
N THR A 499 -4.06 -21.14 1.22
CA THR A 499 -4.38 -22.53 1.54
C THR A 499 -5.87 -22.61 1.84
N ASN A 500 -6.62 -23.25 0.94
CA ASN A 500 -8.01 -23.60 1.23
C ASN A 500 -8.02 -24.61 2.38
N LEU A 501 -8.95 -24.45 3.31
CA LEU A 501 -9.21 -25.44 4.37
C LEU A 501 -9.51 -26.78 3.71
N ALA A 502 -8.70 -27.80 4.01
CA ALA A 502 -9.08 -29.19 3.83
C ALA A 502 -10.14 -29.57 4.89
#